data_AF-A0A067D404-F1
#
_entry.id   AF-A0A067D404-F1
#
_cell.length_a   1.000
_cell.length_b   1.000
_cell.length_c   1.000
_cell.angle_alpha   90.00
_cell.angle_beta   90.00
_cell.angle_gamma   90.00
#
_symmetry.space_group_name_H-M   'P 1'
#
loop_
_entity.id
_entity.type
_entity.pdbx_description
1 polymer ?
#
loop_
_entity_poly.entity_id
_entity_poly.type
_entity_poly.pdbx_seq_one_letter_code
_entity_poly.pdbx_strand_id
1 'polypeptide(L)'
;MARTKTAATAPSGASAKTSRNGRLSNAERSAYFARREAAKVLRLVLRGDARRRAVGSIKSLVYSPSVKNKKATFALVCQTLKHLSIIKQVLDSASILNSKWKRQEELVYILTYDILFGQEISLVGDAEKFLMLHKGAIQSALARLLVRNKVKSIEDLMALYQTPDVPKPRYVRVNTLKMDVDSAVLELGKQFVVQKDDLVPDLLILPPGCDLHDHPLIVNGCVFLQGKASSMVAAALAPKPGWK
;
A
#
# COMPACT_ATOMS: atom_id res chain seq x y z
N MET A 1 -25.79 55.88 -61.04
CA MET A 1 -25.98 56.57 -59.75
C MET A 1 -25.39 55.71 -58.64
N ALA A 2 -24.59 56.35 -57.78
CA ALA A 2 -24.06 55.95 -56.45
C ALA A 2 -23.34 54.57 -56.31
N ARG A 3 -22.00 54.51 -56.18
CA ARG A 3 -21.14 54.81 -54.98
C ARG A 3 -21.29 53.73 -53.89
N THR A 4 -20.28 53.13 -53.23
CA THR A 4 -18.79 53.14 -53.22
C THR A 4 -18.31 52.23 -52.05
N LYS A 5 -16.99 51.90 -52.02
CA LYS A 5 -16.08 51.63 -50.86
C LYS A 5 -15.84 50.17 -50.43
N THR A 6 -14.67 49.56 -50.74
CA THR A 6 -13.35 49.54 -50.01
C THR A 6 -13.39 48.81 -48.67
N ALA A 7 -12.44 48.01 -48.17
CA ALA A 7 -11.14 47.51 -48.62
C ALA A 7 -10.62 46.49 -47.56
N ALA A 8 -9.58 45.74 -47.94
CA ALA A 8 -8.40 45.41 -47.13
C ALA A 8 -8.35 44.21 -46.15
N THR A 9 -7.33 43.38 -46.44
CA THR A 9 -6.35 42.71 -45.55
C THR A 9 -6.71 41.47 -44.74
N ALA A 10 -5.97 40.39 -45.04
CA ALA A 10 -5.65 39.29 -44.13
C ALA A 10 -4.88 39.80 -42.89
N PRO A 11 -4.86 39.01 -41.81
CA PRO A 11 -3.57 38.46 -41.43
C PRO A 11 -3.61 36.99 -40.99
N SER A 12 -2.48 36.35 -41.28
CA SER A 12 -1.94 35.14 -40.67
C SER A 12 -2.05 35.15 -39.14
N GLY A 13 -2.75 34.16 -38.58
CA GLY A 13 -2.84 33.90 -37.15
C GLY A 13 -1.74 32.94 -36.68
N ALA A 14 -0.76 33.53 -36.02
CA ALA A 14 0.44 32.96 -35.44
C ALA A 14 0.29 31.62 -34.68
N SER A 15 1.36 30.83 -34.77
CA SER A 15 1.75 29.77 -33.83
C SER A 15 1.59 30.23 -32.37
N ALA A 16 0.54 29.78 -31.70
CA ALA A 16 0.40 29.93 -30.26
C ALA A 16 1.21 28.84 -29.55
N LYS A 17 2.52 29.08 -29.40
CA LYS A 17 3.30 28.51 -28.28
C LYS A 17 2.72 29.08 -27.00
N THR A 18 1.76 28.40 -26.39
CA THR A 18 1.25 28.78 -25.07
C THR A 18 1.85 27.86 -24.01
N SER A 19 2.85 28.42 -23.32
CA SER A 19 3.35 28.00 -22.01
C SER A 19 2.24 27.42 -21.12
N ARG A 20 2.25 26.10 -20.89
CA ARG A 20 1.44 25.46 -19.85
C ARG A 20 2.11 25.68 -18.48
N ASN A 21 2.00 26.89 -17.94
CA ASN A 21 2.06 27.08 -16.49
C ASN A 21 0.72 26.64 -15.88
N GLY A 22 0.40 25.35 -16.02
CA GLY A 22 -0.80 24.75 -15.46
C GLY A 22 -0.63 24.55 -13.97
N ARG A 23 -1.42 25.26 -13.16
CA ARG A 23 -1.52 24.97 -11.72
C ARG A 23 -1.89 23.50 -11.55
N LEU A 24 -1.09 22.78 -10.75
CA LEU A 24 -1.40 21.41 -10.37
C LEU A 24 -2.77 21.32 -9.72
N SER A 25 -3.51 20.30 -10.13
CA SER A 25 -4.77 19.93 -9.49
C SER A 25 -4.54 19.56 -8.03
N ASN A 26 -5.60 19.65 -7.22
CA ASN A 26 -5.52 19.26 -5.82
C ASN A 26 -5.15 17.77 -5.65
N ALA A 27 -5.60 16.91 -6.57
CA ALA A 27 -5.26 15.50 -6.61
C ALA A 27 -3.76 15.28 -6.86
N GLU A 28 -3.18 15.97 -7.85
CA GLU A 28 -1.74 15.87 -8.15
C GLU A 28 -0.87 16.38 -7.01
N ARG A 29 -1.27 17.49 -6.35
CA ARG A 29 -0.56 17.98 -5.16
C ARG A 29 -0.64 16.97 -4.02
N SER A 30 -1.82 16.39 -3.78
CA SER A 30 -2.04 15.39 -2.74
C SER A 30 -1.19 14.13 -2.98
N ALA A 31 -1.14 13.63 -4.21
CA ALA A 31 -0.30 12.50 -4.62
C ALA A 31 1.19 12.83 -4.49
N TYR A 32 1.60 14.03 -4.92
CA TYR A 32 2.96 14.51 -4.76
C TYR A 32 3.39 14.45 -3.29
N PHE A 33 2.60 15.02 -2.36
CA PHE A 33 2.93 14.97 -0.93
C PHE A 33 2.90 13.55 -0.36
N ALA A 34 1.92 12.73 -0.75
CA ALA A 34 1.82 11.33 -0.30
C ALA A 34 3.09 10.53 -0.61
N ARG A 35 3.70 10.71 -1.79
CA ARG A 35 4.97 10.04 -2.14
C ARG A 35 6.13 10.43 -1.22
N ARG A 36 6.17 11.70 -0.77
CA ARG A 36 7.24 12.22 0.10
C ARG A 36 7.04 11.74 1.53
N GLU A 37 5.80 11.71 1.99
CA GLU A 37 5.43 11.11 3.27
C GLU A 37 5.75 9.61 3.26
N ALA A 38 5.37 8.90 2.19
CA ALA A 38 5.66 7.47 2.02
C ALA A 38 7.16 7.18 2.00
N ALA A 39 7.96 7.98 1.29
CA ALA A 39 9.41 7.83 1.29
C ALA A 39 10.03 8.00 2.69
N LYS A 40 9.53 8.94 3.50
CA LYS A 40 9.97 9.11 4.90
C LYS A 40 9.63 7.91 5.76
N VAL A 41 8.41 7.38 5.64
CA VAL A 41 7.98 6.18 6.38
C VAL A 41 8.78 4.96 5.92
N LEU A 42 8.94 4.77 4.61
CA LEU A 42 9.70 3.67 4.02
C LEU A 42 11.16 3.68 4.49
N ARG A 43 11.78 4.86 4.56
CA ARG A 43 13.12 5.04 5.15
C ARG A 43 13.22 4.52 6.57
N LEU A 44 12.25 4.86 7.42
CA LEU A 44 12.24 4.38 8.80
C LEU A 44 12.13 2.86 8.85
N VAL A 45 11.23 2.29 8.05
CA VAL A 45 11.02 0.83 7.96
C VAL A 45 12.28 0.11 7.50
N LEU A 46 12.87 0.52 6.38
CA LEU A 46 14.07 -0.12 5.82
C LEU A 46 15.30 0.05 6.72
N ARG A 47 15.46 1.21 7.35
CA ARG A 47 16.55 1.45 8.31
C ARG A 47 16.37 0.63 9.59
N GLY A 48 15.13 0.45 10.05
CA GLY A 48 14.79 -0.42 11.18
C GLY A 48 15.14 -1.87 10.88
N ASP A 49 14.73 -2.36 9.71
CA ASP A 49 15.05 -3.72 9.23
C ASP A 49 16.55 -3.95 9.11
N ALA A 50 17.28 -3.04 8.45
CA ALA A 50 18.74 -3.11 8.30
C ALA A 50 19.48 -3.13 9.65
N ARG A 51 18.89 -2.54 10.70
CA ARG A 51 19.44 -2.50 12.06
C ARG A 51 18.87 -3.60 12.97
N ARG A 52 18.00 -4.47 12.46
CA ARG A 52 17.26 -5.49 13.22
C ARG A 52 16.57 -4.89 14.46
N ARG A 53 16.04 -3.66 14.32
CA ARG A 53 15.40 -2.92 15.41
C ARG A 53 13.98 -2.52 15.02
N ALA A 54 13.02 -2.86 15.87
CA ALA A 54 11.63 -2.43 15.72
C ALA A 54 11.55 -0.90 15.88
N VAL A 55 11.21 -0.20 14.81
CA VAL A 55 10.95 1.26 14.78
C VAL A 55 9.46 1.58 14.96
N GLY A 56 8.60 0.56 15.01
CA GLY A 56 7.14 0.66 15.00
C GLY A 56 6.55 -0.08 13.81
N SER A 57 5.26 -0.42 13.90
CA SER A 57 4.51 -0.98 12.77
C SER A 57 4.31 0.07 11.67
N ILE A 58 4.15 -0.36 10.42
CA ILE A 58 3.81 0.55 9.30
C ILE A 58 2.56 1.36 9.64
N LYS A 59 1.55 0.71 10.24
CA LYS A 59 0.31 1.37 10.69
C LYS A 59 0.61 2.49 11.70
N SER A 60 1.36 2.22 12.75
CA SER A 60 1.70 3.25 13.74
C SER A 60 2.51 4.41 13.15
N LEU A 61 3.44 4.13 12.23
CA LEU A 61 4.25 5.17 11.59
C LEU A 61 3.39 6.08 10.69
N VAL A 62 2.51 5.49 9.88
CA VAL A 62 1.66 6.24 8.94
C VAL A 62 0.54 7.00 9.65
N TYR A 63 -0.02 6.46 10.73
CA TYR A 63 -1.11 7.14 11.45
C TYR A 63 -0.63 8.19 12.46
N SER A 64 0.68 8.39 12.58
CA SER A 64 1.28 9.46 13.39
C SER A 64 0.78 10.85 12.95
N PRO A 65 0.77 11.86 13.85
CA PRO A 65 0.36 13.23 13.52
C PRO A 65 1.19 13.89 12.41
N SER A 66 2.38 13.36 12.12
CA SER A 66 3.31 13.90 11.13
C SER A 66 2.89 13.66 9.68
N VAL A 67 2.03 12.66 9.43
CA VAL A 67 1.56 12.29 8.09
C VAL A 67 0.17 12.85 7.88
N LYS A 68 0.04 13.71 6.86
CA LYS A 68 -1.24 14.33 6.50
C LYS A 68 -2.07 13.36 5.65
N ASN A 69 -1.48 12.78 4.61
CA ASN A 69 -2.21 11.91 3.69
C ASN A 69 -2.11 10.43 4.11
N LYS A 70 -2.78 10.09 5.21
CA LYS A 70 -2.67 8.76 5.85
C LYS A 70 -3.03 7.60 4.90
N LYS A 71 -4.17 7.69 4.21
CA LYS A 71 -4.67 6.61 3.35
C LYS A 71 -3.73 6.35 2.16
N ALA A 72 -3.35 7.41 1.42
CA ALA A 72 -2.48 7.25 0.26
C ALA A 72 -1.05 6.83 0.67
N THR A 73 -0.53 7.40 1.75
CA THR A 73 0.78 7.04 2.30
C THR A 73 0.81 5.57 2.73
N PHE A 74 -0.22 5.10 3.44
CA PHE A 74 -0.31 3.70 3.88
C PHE A 74 -0.30 2.75 2.69
N ALA A 75 -1.13 3.04 1.67
CA ALA A 75 -1.21 2.24 0.46
C ALA A 75 0.14 2.19 -0.28
N LEU A 76 0.77 3.35 -0.54
CA LEU A 76 2.05 3.42 -1.25
C LEU A 76 3.16 2.67 -0.53
N VAL A 77 3.27 2.81 0.79
CA VAL A 77 4.29 2.08 1.58
C VAL A 77 4.07 0.58 1.49
N CYS A 78 2.84 0.11 1.72
CA CYS A 78 2.53 -1.33 1.69
C CYS A 78 2.79 -1.92 0.30
N GLN A 79 2.32 -1.27 -0.75
CA GLN A 79 2.51 -1.76 -2.11
C GLN A 79 3.96 -1.72 -2.54
N THR A 80 4.71 -0.66 -2.22
CA THR A 80 6.14 -0.58 -2.54
C THR A 80 6.93 -1.65 -1.82
N LEU A 81 6.61 -1.94 -0.55
CA LEU A 81 7.25 -3.04 0.20
C LEU A 81 6.93 -4.40 -0.42
N LYS A 82 5.67 -4.63 -0.86
CA LYS A 82 5.25 -5.88 -1.53
C LYS A 82 6.06 -6.16 -2.80
N HIS A 83 6.46 -5.11 -3.54
CA HIS A 83 7.19 -5.21 -4.80
C HIS A 83 8.68 -4.84 -4.67
N LEU A 84 9.19 -4.65 -3.45
CA LEU A 84 10.51 -4.04 -3.24
C LEU A 84 11.65 -4.84 -3.87
N SER A 85 11.58 -6.17 -3.81
CA SER A 85 12.58 -7.06 -4.42
C SER A 85 12.66 -6.86 -5.93
N ILE A 86 11.51 -6.79 -6.61
CA ILE A 86 11.41 -6.56 -8.05
C ILE A 86 11.93 -5.16 -8.38
N ILE A 87 11.48 -4.15 -7.64
CA ILE A 87 11.89 -2.75 -7.85
C ILE A 87 13.41 -2.58 -7.75
N LYS A 88 14.04 -3.19 -6.74
CA LYS A 88 15.51 -3.16 -6.59
C LYS A 88 16.21 -3.81 -7.78
N GLN A 89 15.80 -5.02 -8.17
CA GLN A 89 16.39 -5.72 -9.31
C GLN A 89 16.25 -4.94 -10.62
N VAL A 90 15.10 -4.29 -10.85
CA VAL A 90 14.87 -3.45 -12.03
C VAL A 90 15.78 -2.23 -12.03
N LEU A 91 15.89 -1.53 -10.90
CA LEU A 91 16.74 -0.35 -10.76
C LEU A 91 18.23 -0.68 -10.94
N ASP A 92 18.68 -1.81 -10.38
CA ASP A 92 20.04 -2.31 -10.53
C ASP A 92 20.32 -2.68 -11.99
N SER A 93 19.40 -3.38 -12.65
CA SER A 93 19.52 -3.78 -14.06
C SER A 93 19.45 -2.62 -15.05
N ALA A 94 18.92 -1.47 -14.62
CA ALA A 94 18.83 -0.25 -15.42
C ALA A 94 19.97 0.74 -15.11
N SER A 95 20.78 0.50 -14.06
CA SER A 95 21.89 1.37 -13.64
C SER A 95 21.50 2.84 -13.41
N ILE A 96 20.29 3.10 -12.89
CA ILE A 96 19.71 4.45 -12.79
C ILE A 96 20.17 5.21 -11.53
N LEU A 97 20.59 4.51 -10.48
CA LEU A 97 20.91 5.09 -9.17
C LEU A 97 22.30 5.77 -9.16
N ASN A 98 22.33 7.08 -9.45
CA ASN A 98 23.50 7.93 -9.27
C ASN A 98 23.67 8.41 -7.81
N SER A 99 24.77 9.13 -7.51
CA SER A 99 25.07 9.62 -6.16
C SER A 99 23.99 10.53 -5.54
N LYS A 100 23.26 11.30 -6.35
CA LYS A 100 22.13 12.14 -5.89
C LYS A 100 20.97 11.25 -5.45
N TRP A 101 20.57 10.32 -6.32
CA TRP A 101 19.40 9.47 -6.11
C TRP A 101 19.62 8.37 -5.08
N LYS A 102 20.87 7.93 -4.87
CA LYS A 102 21.24 7.04 -3.75
C LYS A 102 20.92 7.65 -2.38
N ARG A 103 20.98 8.99 -2.22
CA ARG A 103 20.59 9.66 -0.96
C ARG A 103 19.08 9.71 -0.73
N GLN A 104 18.30 9.47 -1.78
CA GLN A 104 16.84 9.48 -1.80
C GLN A 104 16.29 8.16 -2.34
N GLU A 105 16.98 7.05 -2.05
CA GLU A 105 16.64 5.73 -2.60
C GLU A 105 15.19 5.34 -2.33
N GLU A 106 14.65 5.70 -1.17
CA GLU A 106 13.30 5.32 -0.79
C GLU A 106 12.26 6.08 -1.60
N LEU A 107 12.55 7.34 -1.97
CA LEU A 107 11.71 8.09 -2.90
C LEU A 107 11.77 7.47 -4.30
N VAL A 108 12.96 7.02 -4.74
CA VAL A 108 13.10 6.32 -6.02
C VAL A 108 12.32 5.02 -6.03
N TYR A 109 12.31 4.24 -4.94
CA TYR A 109 11.51 3.01 -4.85
C TYR A 109 10.01 3.30 -4.97
N ILE A 110 9.49 4.29 -4.23
CA ILE A 110 8.07 4.69 -4.32
C ILE A 110 7.71 5.15 -5.75
N LEU A 111 8.56 5.97 -6.37
CA LEU A 111 8.29 6.48 -7.72
C LEU A 111 8.41 5.39 -8.79
N THR A 112 9.36 4.47 -8.64
CA THR A 112 9.50 3.33 -9.55
C THR A 112 8.30 2.41 -9.44
N TYR A 113 7.78 2.19 -8.22
CA TYR A 113 6.51 1.51 -8.03
C TYR A 113 5.39 2.21 -8.82
N ASP A 114 5.22 3.52 -8.68
CA ASP A 114 4.18 4.25 -9.43
C ASP A 114 4.40 4.18 -10.95
N ILE A 115 5.64 4.18 -11.47
CA ILE A 115 5.92 4.08 -12.92
C ILE A 115 5.52 2.70 -13.46
N LEU A 116 5.79 1.65 -12.67
CA LEU A 116 5.61 0.27 -13.08
C LEU A 116 4.18 -0.24 -12.86
N PHE A 117 3.55 0.17 -11.75
CA PHE A 117 2.29 -0.41 -11.25
C PHE A 117 1.20 0.63 -11.00
N GLY A 118 1.55 1.91 -10.92
CA GLY A 118 0.62 3.00 -10.65
C GLY A 118 -0.05 3.56 -11.90
N GLN A 119 -0.96 4.50 -11.68
CA GLN A 119 -1.49 5.38 -12.73
C GLN A 119 -0.50 6.52 -13.04
N GLU A 120 -0.72 7.23 -14.14
CA GLU A 120 0.18 8.28 -14.65
C GLU A 120 0.76 9.19 -13.55
N ILE A 121 2.08 9.35 -13.59
CA ILE A 121 2.79 10.22 -12.65
C ILE A 121 2.81 11.62 -13.21
N SER A 122 2.22 12.55 -12.45
CA SER A 122 2.41 13.98 -12.70
C SER A 122 3.91 14.32 -12.60
N LEU A 123 4.44 15.03 -13.60
CA LEU A 123 5.87 15.38 -13.78
C LEU A 123 6.37 16.46 -12.81
N VAL A 124 5.91 16.41 -11.58
CA VAL A 124 6.12 17.43 -10.55
C VAL A 124 7.26 17.00 -9.65
N GLY A 125 8.42 17.61 -9.85
CA GLY A 125 9.61 17.36 -9.04
C GLY A 125 10.77 16.82 -9.87
N ASP A 126 11.97 17.01 -9.36
CA ASP A 126 13.20 16.56 -10.03
C ASP A 126 13.26 15.04 -10.16
N ALA A 127 12.77 14.31 -9.14
CA ALA A 127 12.82 12.86 -9.08
C ALA A 127 11.89 12.23 -10.14
N GLU A 128 10.67 12.75 -10.24
CA GLU A 128 9.69 12.34 -11.26
C GLU A 128 10.22 12.61 -12.67
N LYS A 129 10.71 13.82 -12.92
CA LYS A 129 11.27 14.19 -14.23
C LYS A 129 12.43 13.28 -14.59
N PHE A 130 13.35 13.04 -13.64
CA PHE A 130 14.50 12.17 -13.86
C PHE A 130 14.09 10.73 -14.18
N LEU A 131 13.18 10.13 -13.41
CA LEU A 131 12.76 8.75 -13.64
C LEU A 131 11.91 8.60 -14.91
N MET A 132 11.12 9.61 -15.26
CA MET A 132 10.34 9.62 -16.50
C MET A 132 11.22 9.67 -17.75
N LEU A 133 12.36 10.37 -17.70
CA LEU A 133 13.37 10.30 -18.76
C LEU A 133 13.94 8.89 -18.95
N HIS A 134 14.01 8.10 -17.86
CA HIS A 134 14.51 6.73 -17.87
C HIS A 134 13.41 5.66 -17.94
N LYS A 135 12.14 6.05 -18.17
CA LYS A 135 10.99 5.13 -18.18
C LYS A 135 11.20 3.95 -19.13
N GLY A 136 11.72 4.20 -20.33
CA GLY A 136 12.01 3.15 -21.31
C GLY A 136 13.06 2.14 -20.83
N ALA A 137 14.09 2.61 -20.10
CA ALA A 137 15.11 1.74 -19.52
C ALA A 137 14.54 0.88 -18.38
N ILE A 138 13.69 1.47 -17.52
CA ILE A 138 12.99 0.77 -16.42
C ILE A 138 12.09 -0.33 -16.99
N GLN A 139 11.26 -0.01 -18.00
CA GLN A 139 10.36 -0.99 -18.63
C GLN A 139 11.15 -2.11 -19.34
N SER A 140 12.24 -1.76 -20.02
CA SER A 140 13.11 -2.75 -20.67
C SER A 140 13.79 -3.67 -19.65
N ALA A 141 14.22 -3.12 -18.51
CA ALA A 141 14.80 -3.90 -17.41
C ALA A 141 13.79 -4.86 -16.80
N LEU A 142 12.54 -4.43 -16.60
CA LEU A 142 11.46 -5.31 -16.15
C LEU A 142 11.18 -6.43 -17.17
N ALA A 143 11.11 -6.11 -18.46
CA ALA A 143 10.90 -7.11 -19.52
C ALA A 143 12.03 -8.17 -19.53
N ARG A 144 13.29 -7.73 -19.41
CA ARG A 144 14.44 -8.65 -19.28
C ARG A 144 14.33 -9.53 -18.04
N LEU A 145 13.85 -8.97 -16.93
CA LEU A 145 13.66 -9.69 -15.68
C LEU A 145 12.57 -10.78 -15.80
N LEU A 146 11.46 -10.48 -16.48
CA LEU A 146 10.41 -11.48 -16.77
C LEU A 146 10.93 -12.63 -17.62
N VAL A 147 11.66 -12.31 -18.71
CA VAL A 147 12.29 -13.31 -19.58
C VAL A 147 13.28 -14.18 -18.82
N ARG A 148 14.12 -13.57 -17.97
CA ARG A 148 15.12 -14.30 -17.16
C ARG A 148 14.47 -15.30 -16.21
N ASN A 149 13.33 -14.96 -15.62
CA ASN A 149 12.58 -15.84 -14.71
C ASN A 149 11.61 -16.78 -15.44
N LYS A 150 11.54 -16.73 -16.79
CA LYS A 150 10.62 -17.52 -17.64
C LYS A 150 9.14 -17.30 -17.29
N VAL A 151 8.81 -16.09 -16.88
CA VAL A 151 7.47 -15.70 -16.44
C VAL A 151 6.85 -14.71 -17.45
N LYS A 152 5.53 -14.77 -17.64
CA LYS A 152 4.79 -13.90 -18.56
C LYS A 152 4.24 -12.64 -17.87
N SER A 153 3.91 -12.71 -16.58
CA SER A 153 3.27 -11.62 -15.83
C SER A 153 4.05 -11.22 -14.58
N ILE A 154 3.84 -10.00 -14.08
CA ILE A 154 4.51 -9.59 -12.84
C ILE A 154 3.91 -10.34 -11.64
N GLU A 155 2.64 -10.73 -11.74
CA GLU A 155 1.93 -11.53 -10.76
C GLU A 155 2.59 -12.89 -10.55
N ASP A 156 2.97 -13.61 -11.63
CA ASP A 156 3.66 -14.89 -11.44
C ASP A 156 5.07 -14.69 -10.90
N LEU A 157 5.72 -13.57 -11.22
CA LEU A 157 7.03 -13.23 -10.66
C LEU A 157 6.91 -12.99 -9.14
N MET A 158 5.84 -12.34 -8.70
CA MET A 158 5.55 -12.17 -7.28
C MET A 158 5.22 -13.50 -6.60
N ALA A 159 4.50 -14.40 -7.30
CA ALA A 159 4.18 -15.73 -6.80
C ALA A 159 5.42 -16.59 -6.52
N LEU A 160 6.56 -16.32 -7.18
CA LEU A 160 7.84 -16.97 -6.87
C LEU A 160 8.38 -16.60 -5.48
N TYR A 161 8.09 -15.39 -5.00
CA TYR A 161 8.59 -14.87 -3.72
C TYR A 161 7.52 -14.84 -2.62
N GLN A 162 6.24 -14.95 -2.98
CA GLN A 162 5.12 -14.99 -2.05
C GLN A 162 4.77 -16.43 -1.72
N THR A 163 4.59 -16.70 -0.44
CA THR A 163 3.85 -17.88 0.00
C THR A 163 2.46 -17.83 -0.63
N PRO A 164 1.89 -18.96 -1.10
CA PRO A 164 0.56 -18.97 -1.71
C PRO A 164 -0.43 -18.20 -0.83
N ASP A 165 -1.21 -17.32 -1.46
CA ASP A 165 -2.24 -16.51 -0.80
C ASP A 165 -3.41 -17.43 -0.43
N VAL A 166 -3.19 -18.28 0.57
CA VAL A 166 -4.22 -19.15 1.11
C VAL A 166 -5.20 -18.25 1.85
N PRO A 167 -6.49 -18.24 1.48
CA PRO A 167 -7.49 -17.42 2.15
C PRO A 167 -7.45 -17.69 3.65
N LYS A 168 -6.99 -16.69 4.42
CA LYS A 168 -6.85 -16.84 5.87
C LYS A 168 -8.20 -16.62 6.52
N PRO A 169 -8.70 -17.58 7.32
CA PRO A 169 -9.94 -17.38 8.05
C PRO A 169 -9.80 -16.23 9.05
N ARG A 170 -10.93 -15.61 9.38
CA ARG A 170 -11.00 -14.56 10.39
C ARG A 170 -11.24 -15.18 11.76
N TYR A 171 -10.22 -15.16 12.60
CA TYR A 171 -10.33 -15.65 13.97
C TYR A 171 -10.88 -14.57 14.90
N VAL A 172 -11.83 -14.96 15.74
CA VAL A 172 -12.51 -14.11 16.72
C VAL A 172 -12.53 -14.83 18.06
N ARG A 173 -11.90 -14.27 19.09
CA ARG A 173 -11.95 -14.82 20.45
C ARG A 173 -13.09 -14.19 21.24
N VAL A 174 -13.94 -15.00 21.86
CA VAL A 174 -15.06 -14.57 22.67
C VAL A 174 -14.57 -14.17 24.06
N ASN A 175 -15.04 -13.02 24.54
CA ASN A 175 -14.82 -12.61 25.92
C ASN A 175 -15.84 -13.28 26.83
N THR A 176 -15.48 -14.45 27.35
CA THR A 176 -16.32 -15.25 28.25
C THR A 176 -16.68 -14.55 29.57
N LEU A 177 -16.04 -13.41 29.89
CA LEU A 177 -16.43 -12.56 31.01
C LEU A 177 -17.65 -11.67 30.72
N LYS A 178 -18.01 -11.47 29.44
CA LYS A 178 -19.11 -10.59 29.02
C LYS A 178 -20.22 -11.32 28.26
N MET A 179 -19.89 -12.38 27.54
CA MET A 179 -20.81 -13.08 26.66
C MET A 179 -20.40 -14.54 26.54
N ASP A 180 -21.38 -15.44 26.49
CA ASP A 180 -21.12 -16.86 26.24
C ASP A 180 -20.85 -17.14 24.75
N VAL A 181 -20.21 -18.28 24.46
CA VAL A 181 -19.77 -18.64 23.10
C VAL A 181 -20.96 -18.89 22.17
N ASP A 182 -22.05 -19.47 22.67
CA ASP A 182 -23.21 -19.83 21.86
C ASP A 182 -23.99 -18.59 21.40
N SER A 183 -24.15 -17.61 22.28
CA SER A 183 -24.71 -16.29 22.01
C SER A 183 -23.85 -15.53 20.99
N ALA A 184 -22.52 -15.60 21.12
CA ALA A 184 -21.61 -14.99 20.15
C ALA A 184 -21.73 -15.65 18.76
N VAL A 185 -21.87 -16.98 18.70
CA VAL A 185 -22.11 -17.73 17.46
C VAL A 185 -23.45 -17.35 16.84
N LEU A 186 -24.52 -17.23 17.63
CA LEU A 186 -25.84 -16.85 17.14
C LEU A 186 -25.82 -15.44 16.55
N GLU A 187 -25.20 -14.48 17.24
CA GLU A 187 -25.18 -13.08 16.81
C GLU A 187 -24.32 -12.88 15.55
N LEU A 188 -23.09 -13.43 15.54
CA LEU A 188 -22.22 -13.38 14.36
C LEU A 188 -22.78 -14.22 13.21
N GLY A 189 -23.49 -15.30 13.54
CA GLY A 189 -24.17 -16.20 12.60
C GLY A 189 -25.27 -15.52 11.78
N LYS A 190 -25.79 -14.38 12.22
CA LYS A 190 -26.73 -13.57 11.44
C LYS A 190 -26.11 -12.98 10.17
N GLN A 191 -24.79 -12.79 10.16
CA GLN A 191 -24.06 -12.13 9.06
C GLN A 191 -23.03 -13.05 8.39
N PHE A 192 -22.48 -14.03 9.11
CA PHE A 192 -21.36 -14.83 8.65
C PHE A 192 -21.54 -16.31 8.97
N VAL A 193 -20.87 -17.17 8.20
CA VAL A 193 -20.77 -18.60 8.53
C VAL A 193 -19.75 -18.79 9.66
N VAL A 194 -20.22 -19.05 10.88
CA VAL A 194 -19.35 -19.16 12.06
C VAL A 194 -19.09 -20.63 12.39
N GLN A 195 -17.83 -21.00 12.57
CA GLN A 195 -17.41 -22.30 13.08
C GLN A 195 -16.70 -22.12 14.41
N LYS A 196 -16.87 -23.05 15.35
CA LYS A 196 -16.08 -23.09 16.58
C LYS A 196 -14.74 -23.77 16.29
N ASP A 197 -13.68 -23.32 16.94
CA ASP A 197 -12.39 -24.00 16.86
C ASP A 197 -12.41 -25.28 17.71
N ASP A 198 -11.85 -26.37 17.18
CA ASP A 198 -11.82 -27.66 17.87
C ASP A 198 -10.86 -27.70 19.07
N LEU A 199 -9.86 -26.81 19.11
CA LEU A 199 -8.78 -26.83 20.11
C LEU A 199 -8.90 -25.72 21.14
N VAL A 200 -9.36 -24.53 20.72
CA VAL A 200 -9.47 -23.35 21.59
C VAL A 200 -10.96 -23.05 21.86
N PRO A 201 -11.48 -23.33 23.08
CA PRO A 201 -12.93 -23.31 23.35
C PRO A 201 -13.64 -21.98 23.10
N ASP A 202 -12.96 -20.86 23.33
CA ASP A 202 -13.49 -19.50 23.16
C ASP A 202 -13.14 -18.89 21.79
N LEU A 203 -12.67 -19.68 20.83
CA LEU A 203 -12.25 -19.20 19.51
C LEU A 203 -13.27 -19.58 18.43
N LEU A 204 -13.65 -18.58 17.65
CA LEU A 204 -14.52 -18.69 16.49
C LEU A 204 -13.75 -18.43 15.21
N ILE A 205 -14.13 -19.14 14.16
CA ILE A 205 -13.56 -19.11 12.82
C ILE A 205 -14.63 -18.61 11.86
N LEU A 206 -14.35 -17.47 11.22
CA LEU A 206 -15.21 -16.85 10.23
C LEU A 206 -14.54 -16.88 8.85
N PRO A 207 -15.31 -16.69 7.77
CA PRO A 207 -14.77 -16.68 6.42
C PRO A 207 -13.70 -15.59 6.23
N PRO A 208 -12.77 -15.79 5.28
CA PRO A 208 -11.82 -14.75 4.89
C PRO A 208 -12.55 -13.48 4.45
N GLY A 209 -11.97 -12.32 4.77
CA GLY A 209 -12.50 -11.02 4.31
C GLY A 209 -13.64 -10.44 5.14
N CYS A 210 -14.14 -11.13 6.18
CA CYS A 210 -15.10 -10.56 7.11
C CYS A 210 -14.49 -9.34 7.83
N ASP A 211 -15.14 -8.19 7.68
CA ASP A 211 -14.85 -6.97 8.43
C ASP A 211 -15.75 -6.92 9.67
N LEU A 212 -15.12 -6.82 10.83
CA LEU A 212 -15.79 -6.76 12.13
C LEU A 212 -15.38 -5.51 12.90
N HIS A 213 -14.58 -4.61 12.31
CA HIS A 213 -13.99 -3.49 13.05
C HIS A 213 -15.04 -2.58 13.70
N ASP A 214 -16.18 -2.38 13.02
CA ASP A 214 -17.30 -1.57 13.50
C ASP A 214 -18.45 -2.42 14.10
N HIS A 215 -18.27 -3.75 14.22
CA HIS A 215 -19.30 -4.63 14.73
C HIS A 215 -19.57 -4.35 16.23
N PRO A 216 -20.84 -4.29 16.68
CA PRO A 216 -21.16 -3.96 18.09
C PRO A 216 -20.44 -4.83 19.12
N LEU A 217 -20.27 -6.12 18.84
CA LEU A 217 -19.56 -7.05 19.73
C LEU A 217 -18.05 -6.72 19.87
N ILE A 218 -17.42 -6.17 18.83
CA ILE A 218 -16.03 -5.72 18.89
C ILE A 218 -15.96 -4.42 19.70
N VAL A 219 -16.83 -3.46 19.38
CA VAL A 219 -16.84 -2.13 20.03
C VAL A 219 -17.13 -2.25 21.54
N ASN A 220 -18.07 -3.11 21.93
CA ASN A 220 -18.41 -3.34 23.34
C ASN A 220 -17.44 -4.30 24.06
N GLY A 221 -16.45 -4.85 23.35
CA GLY A 221 -15.45 -5.78 23.91
C GLY A 221 -16.00 -7.15 24.31
N CYS A 222 -17.09 -7.59 23.68
CA CYS A 222 -17.65 -8.93 23.84
C CYS A 222 -16.85 -9.97 23.04
N VAL A 223 -16.19 -9.55 21.97
CA VAL A 223 -15.29 -10.40 21.18
C VAL A 223 -14.03 -9.63 20.77
N PHE A 224 -12.97 -10.33 20.39
CA PHE A 224 -11.67 -9.78 19.99
C PHE A 224 -11.18 -10.39 18.67
N LEU A 225 -10.60 -9.58 17.78
CA LEU A 225 -9.90 -10.10 16.59
C LEU A 225 -8.51 -10.62 16.99
N GLN A 226 -8.40 -11.92 17.26
CA GLN A 226 -7.18 -12.56 17.74
C GLN A 226 -6.92 -13.85 16.96
N GLY A 227 -5.73 -13.98 16.39
CA GLY A 227 -5.34 -15.17 15.62
C GLY A 227 -5.24 -16.43 16.49
N LYS A 228 -5.52 -17.59 15.91
CA LYS A 228 -5.49 -18.90 16.61
C LYS A 228 -4.21 -19.13 17.41
N ALA A 229 -3.05 -18.91 16.80
CA ALA A 229 -1.75 -19.10 17.49
C ALA A 229 -1.62 -18.23 18.75
N SER A 230 -2.12 -16.99 18.72
CA SER A 230 -2.11 -16.10 19.88
C SER A 230 -3.12 -16.51 20.94
N SER A 231 -4.29 -17.02 20.55
CA SER A 231 -5.31 -17.51 21.49
C SER A 231 -4.89 -18.82 22.17
N MET A 232 -4.17 -19.68 21.45
CA MET A 232 -3.63 -20.94 22.00
C MET A 232 -2.66 -20.72 23.16
N VAL A 233 -1.93 -19.60 23.21
CA VAL A 233 -0.95 -19.33 24.29
C VAL A 233 -1.63 -19.32 25.65
N ALA A 234 -2.79 -18.67 25.77
CA ALA A 234 -3.52 -18.60 27.04
C ALA A 234 -4.10 -19.98 27.43
N ALA A 235 -4.64 -20.72 26.45
CA ALA A 235 -5.14 -22.07 26.68
C ALA A 235 -4.04 -23.03 27.12
N ALA A 236 -2.86 -22.95 26.49
CA ALA A 236 -1.70 -23.78 26.83
C ALA A 236 -1.09 -23.43 28.19
N LEU A 237 -1.08 -22.14 28.56
CA LEU A 237 -0.60 -21.69 29.87
C LEU A 237 -1.51 -22.14 31.02
N ALA A 238 -2.81 -22.31 30.75
CA ALA A 238 -3.83 -22.71 31.72
C ALA A 238 -3.76 -21.93 33.05
N PRO A 239 -3.78 -20.58 33.01
CA PRO A 239 -3.63 -19.78 34.22
C PRO A 239 -4.81 -20.01 35.18
N LYS A 240 -4.52 -20.13 36.48
CA LYS A 240 -5.55 -20.23 37.52
C LYS A 240 -5.81 -18.86 38.16
N PRO A 241 -7.04 -18.60 38.63
CA PRO A 241 -7.34 -17.39 39.39
C PRO A 241 -6.36 -17.20 40.56
N GLY A 242 -5.78 -16.01 40.67
CA GLY A 242 -4.86 -15.65 41.75
C GLY A 242 -3.37 -15.96 41.51
N TRP A 243 -2.98 -16.51 40.35
CA TRP A 243 -1.57 -16.60 39.96
C TRP A 243 -0.95 -15.19 39.86
N LYS A 244 0.24 -15.02 40.46
CA LYS A 244 1.04 -13.78 40.46
C LYS A 244 2.36 -14.04 39.77
#